data_AF-A0A089LEJ3-F1
#
_entry.id   AF-A0A089LEJ3-F1
#
_cell.length_a   1.000
_cell.length_b   1.000
_cell.length_c   1.000
_cell.angle_alpha   90.00
_cell.angle_beta   90.00
_cell.angle_gamma   90.00
#
_symmetry.space_group_name_H-M   'P 1'
#
loop_
_entity.id
_entity.type
_entity.pdbx_description
1 polymer ?
#
loop_
_entity_poly.entity_id
_entity_poly.type
_entity_poly.pdbx_seq_one_letter_code
_entity_poly.pdbx_strand_id
1 'polypeptide(L)'
;MAPDHSNFSFADCMGIQLKSEVERQLIEDLKWYGLIQDDYRFDWSDCCIEGHRTQYLDGAVENFSNIMVFNANDELVADGWMEFIHEDGLFIAYWDFLSEYLEGHEKVLKRDCGLPIHIYNQLPDPIKLKYNNELLL
;
A
#
# COMPACT_ATOMS: atom_id res chain seq x y z
N MET A 1 -12.72 -4.28 15.56
CA MET A 1 -12.56 -2.81 15.49
C MET A 1 -13.54 -2.32 14.45
N ALA A 2 -14.16 -1.15 14.63
CA ALA A 2 -15.01 -0.55 13.59
C ALA A 2 -14.13 0.39 12.74
N PRO A 3 -14.24 0.38 11.41
CA PRO A 3 -13.42 1.23 10.55
C PRO A 3 -13.81 2.71 10.63
N ASP A 4 -12.85 3.61 10.45
CA ASP A 4 -13.05 5.06 10.28
C ASP A 4 -12.62 5.52 8.88
N HIS A 5 -13.59 5.61 7.98
CA HIS A 5 -13.35 6.04 6.60
C HIS A 5 -13.33 7.57 6.42
N SER A 6 -13.50 8.33 7.50
CA SER A 6 -13.65 9.80 7.46
C SER A 6 -12.45 10.55 8.03
N ASN A 7 -11.69 9.90 8.91
CA ASN A 7 -10.44 10.41 9.44
C ASN A 7 -9.27 9.85 8.63
N PHE A 8 -8.53 10.72 7.95
CA PHE A 8 -7.37 10.29 7.17
C PHE A 8 -6.04 10.49 7.89
N SER A 9 -6.01 11.05 9.11
CA SER A 9 -4.76 11.26 9.86
C SER A 9 -3.67 11.89 8.97
N PHE A 10 -2.49 11.29 8.89
CA PHE A 10 -1.41 11.76 8.04
C PHE A 10 -1.64 11.57 6.52
N ALA A 11 -2.56 10.69 6.14
CA ALA A 11 -2.95 10.48 4.75
C ALA A 11 -3.76 11.66 4.16
N ASP A 12 -4.17 12.65 4.98
CA ASP A 12 -4.77 13.93 4.52
C ASP A 12 -3.86 14.73 3.56
N CYS A 13 -2.58 14.39 3.47
CA CYS A 13 -1.68 15.00 2.50
C CYS A 13 -1.92 14.52 1.06
N MET A 14 -2.62 13.38 0.87
CA MET A 14 -3.01 12.89 -0.43
C MET A 14 -4.24 13.64 -0.94
N GLY A 15 -4.14 14.21 -2.14
CA GLY A 15 -5.31 14.68 -2.89
C GLY A 15 -6.22 13.50 -3.25
N ILE A 16 -7.45 13.80 -3.67
CA ILE A 16 -8.46 12.77 -3.95
C ILE A 16 -8.00 11.85 -5.09
N GLN A 17 -7.41 12.41 -6.15
CA GLN A 17 -6.93 11.60 -7.28
C GLN A 17 -5.73 10.74 -6.87
N LEU A 18 -4.81 11.31 -6.10
CA LEU A 18 -3.66 10.57 -5.57
C LEU A 18 -4.08 9.40 -4.66
N LYS A 19 -4.98 9.66 -3.71
CA LYS A 19 -5.50 8.64 -2.80
C LYS A 19 -6.19 7.51 -3.55
N SER A 20 -7.06 7.85 -4.52
CA SER A 20 -7.72 6.84 -5.35
C SER A 20 -6.73 6.00 -6.16
N GLU A 21 -5.66 6.62 -6.69
CA GLU A 21 -4.64 5.88 -7.43
C GLU A 21 -3.80 4.96 -6.51
N VAL A 22 -3.42 5.44 -5.33
CA VAL A 22 -2.74 4.63 -4.30
C VAL A 22 -3.60 3.43 -3.90
N GLU A 23 -4.85 3.65 -3.50
CA GLU A 23 -5.76 2.56 -3.10
C GLU A 23 -5.96 1.56 -4.24
N ARG A 24 -6.13 2.03 -5.48
CA ARG A 24 -6.25 1.17 -6.66
C ARG A 24 -5.02 0.26 -6.83
N GLN A 25 -3.81 0.80 -6.68
CA GLN A 25 -2.59 0.03 -6.82
C GLN A 25 -2.38 -0.95 -5.67
N LEU A 26 -2.63 -0.54 -4.43
CA LEU A 26 -2.56 -1.42 -3.27
C LEU A 26 -3.57 -2.57 -3.35
N ILE A 27 -4.76 -2.35 -3.92
CA ILE A 27 -5.73 -3.42 -4.19
C ILE A 27 -5.19 -4.42 -5.21
N GLU A 28 -4.61 -3.95 -6.31
CA GLU A 28 -4.00 -4.85 -7.30
C GLU A 28 -2.85 -5.66 -6.69
N ASP A 29 -2.10 -5.04 -5.78
CA ASP A 29 -1.04 -5.71 -5.04
C ASP A 29 -1.60 -6.78 -4.07
N LEU A 30 -2.66 -6.46 -3.30
CA LEU A 30 -3.35 -7.45 -2.45
C LEU A 30 -3.83 -8.68 -3.23
N LYS A 31 -4.33 -8.48 -4.45
CA LYS A 31 -4.76 -9.58 -5.32
C LYS A 31 -3.61 -10.49 -5.71
N TRP A 32 -2.40 -9.96 -5.86
CA TRP A 32 -1.21 -10.78 -6.10
C TRP A 32 -0.96 -11.76 -4.95
N TYR A 33 -1.16 -11.31 -3.71
CA TYR A 33 -1.04 -12.14 -2.51
C TYR A 33 -2.23 -13.08 -2.26
N GLY A 34 -3.25 -13.05 -3.13
CA GLY A 34 -4.43 -13.91 -3.05
C GLY A 34 -5.55 -13.39 -2.16
N LEU A 35 -5.46 -12.17 -1.62
CA LEU A 35 -6.59 -11.56 -0.91
C LEU A 35 -7.58 -10.98 -1.92
N ILE A 36 -8.52 -11.82 -2.35
CA ILE A 36 -9.58 -11.44 -3.28
C ILE A 36 -10.84 -11.14 -2.45
N GLN A 37 -11.29 -9.90 -2.50
CA GLN A 37 -12.52 -9.43 -1.86
C GLN A 37 -13.47 -8.84 -2.90
N ASP A 38 -14.77 -8.85 -2.60
CA ASP A 38 -15.78 -8.18 -3.43
C ASP A 38 -15.67 -6.65 -3.34
N ASP A 39 -15.22 -6.14 -2.19
CA ASP A 39 -15.03 -4.72 -1.87
C ASP A 39 -13.81 -4.56 -0.97
N TYR A 40 -13.10 -3.44 -1.13
CA TYR A 40 -11.95 -3.07 -0.30
C TYR A 40 -12.16 -1.66 0.24
N ARG A 41 -12.19 -1.52 1.56
CA ARG A 41 -12.36 -0.24 2.24
C ARG A 41 -11.13 0.07 3.07
N PHE A 42 -10.38 1.07 2.63
CA PHE A 42 -9.21 1.51 3.36
C PHE A 42 -9.62 2.37 4.56
N ASP A 43 -8.92 2.13 5.65
CA ASP A 43 -8.92 2.96 6.84
C ASP A 43 -7.49 3.48 7.05
N TRP A 44 -7.39 4.80 7.05
CA TRP A 44 -6.15 5.55 7.17
C TRP A 44 -6.07 6.27 8.52
N SER A 45 -7.05 6.11 9.41
CA SER A 45 -7.19 6.94 10.61
C SER A 45 -6.03 6.78 11.60
N ASP A 46 -5.38 5.62 11.57
CA ASP A 46 -4.26 5.27 12.44
C ASP A 46 -2.94 5.13 11.67
N CYS A 47 -2.89 5.58 10.42
CA CYS A 47 -1.66 5.52 9.62
C CYS A 47 -0.56 6.39 10.24
N CYS A 48 0.70 6.02 10.02
CA CYS A 48 1.89 6.75 10.46
C CYS A 48 2.80 7.09 9.27
N ILE A 49 3.49 8.23 9.33
CA ILE A 49 4.51 8.61 8.33
C ILE A 49 5.85 8.00 8.71
N GLU A 50 6.54 7.42 7.74
CA GLU A 50 7.84 6.78 7.94
C GLU A 50 9.02 7.56 7.29
N GLY A 51 8.73 8.65 6.57
CA GLY A 51 9.69 9.71 6.24
C GLY A 51 10.11 9.84 4.77
N HIS A 52 9.39 9.22 3.83
CA HIS A 52 9.64 9.33 2.39
C HIS A 52 8.52 10.09 1.68
N ARG A 53 8.68 11.42 1.48
CA ARG A 53 7.65 12.27 0.86
C ARG A 53 7.92 12.61 -0.59
N THR A 54 6.89 12.61 -1.43
CA THR A 54 6.93 13.21 -2.77
C THR A 54 5.62 13.89 -3.17
N GLN A 55 5.65 14.74 -4.19
CA GLN A 55 4.46 15.36 -4.79
C GLN A 55 4.05 14.58 -6.04
N TYR A 56 2.78 14.19 -6.14
CA TYR A 56 2.25 13.47 -7.30
C TYR A 56 0.76 13.76 -7.49
N LEU A 57 0.32 13.87 -8.74
CA LEU A 57 -1.06 14.26 -9.09
C LEU A 57 -1.53 15.55 -8.36
N ASP A 58 -2.57 15.45 -7.54
CA ASP A 58 -3.24 16.55 -6.85
C ASP A 58 -2.85 16.68 -5.37
N GLY A 59 -1.77 16.03 -4.93
CA GLY A 59 -1.27 16.15 -3.56
C GLY A 59 0.12 15.58 -3.33
N ALA A 60 0.38 15.18 -2.09
CA ALA A 60 1.62 14.53 -1.68
C ALA A 60 1.35 13.13 -1.15
N VAL A 61 2.36 12.26 -1.22
CA VAL A 61 2.34 10.92 -0.65
C VAL A 61 3.57 10.74 0.24
N GLU A 62 3.38 10.00 1.33
CA GLU A 62 4.42 9.47 2.20
C GLU A 62 4.39 7.94 2.12
N ASN A 63 5.42 7.28 2.63
CA ASN A 63 5.29 5.88 3.03
C ASN A 63 4.48 5.81 4.33
N PHE A 64 3.43 5.00 4.31
CA PHE A 64 2.45 4.92 5.39
C PHE A 64 2.45 3.53 6.00
N SER A 65 2.66 3.43 7.31
CA SER A 65 2.43 2.20 8.08
C SER A 65 1.06 2.21 8.75
N ASN A 66 0.64 1.07 9.30
CA ASN A 66 -0.66 0.87 9.97
C ASN A 66 -1.88 1.20 9.09
N ILE A 67 -1.79 0.91 7.80
CA ILE A 67 -2.94 1.02 6.90
C ILE A 67 -3.80 -0.21 7.10
N MET A 68 -5.09 -0.03 7.37
CA MET A 68 -6.03 -1.13 7.54
C MET A 68 -6.96 -1.24 6.32
N VAL A 69 -7.32 -2.47 5.97
CA VAL A 69 -8.22 -2.77 4.85
C VAL A 69 -9.34 -3.67 5.34
N PHE A 70 -10.57 -3.25 5.06
CA PHE A 70 -11.79 -3.92 5.46
C PHE A 70 -12.56 -4.42 4.23
N ASN A 71 -13.34 -5.49 4.41
CA ASN A 71 -14.26 -5.98 3.38
C ASN A 71 -15.63 -5.27 3.43
N ALA A 72 -16.56 -5.72 2.58
CA ALA A 72 -17.91 -5.16 2.51
C ALA A 72 -18.72 -5.24 3.82
N ASN A 73 -18.36 -6.16 4.72
CA ASN A 73 -18.99 -6.41 6.02
C ASN A 73 -18.31 -5.66 7.17
N ASP A 74 -17.37 -4.76 6.86
CA ASP A 74 -16.52 -4.05 7.85
C ASP A 74 -15.67 -5.01 8.71
N GLU A 75 -15.30 -6.16 8.16
CA GLU A 75 -14.34 -7.09 8.77
C GLU A 75 -12.92 -6.72 8.29
N LEU A 76 -11.98 -6.61 9.22
CA LEU A 76 -10.56 -6.38 8.91
C LEU A 76 -10.03 -7.61 8.14
N VAL A 77 -9.52 -7.38 6.94
CA VAL A 77 -8.98 -8.45 6.08
C VAL A 77 -7.47 -8.33 5.88
N ALA A 78 -6.91 -7.12 6.01
CA ALA A 78 -5.48 -6.91 5.93
C ALA A 78 -5.05 -5.65 6.69
N ASP A 79 -3.79 -5.63 7.12
CA ASP A 79 -3.09 -4.43 7.52
C ASP A 79 -1.65 -4.46 7.00
N GLY A 80 -1.02 -3.28 6.94
CA GLY A 80 0.36 -3.24 6.51
C GLY A 80 0.99 -1.87 6.40
N TRP A 81 2.17 -1.90 5.78
CA TRP A 81 2.98 -0.75 5.43
C TRP A 81 3.03 -0.65 3.91
N MET A 82 2.77 0.54 3.39
CA MET A 82 2.97 0.88 1.98
C MET A 82 4.31 1.60 1.76
N GLU A 83 5.05 1.17 0.74
CA GLU A 83 6.12 1.93 0.10
C GLU A 83 5.70 2.38 -1.30
N PHE A 84 6.49 3.27 -1.90
CA PHE A 84 6.30 3.67 -3.28
C PHE A 84 7.60 3.95 -4.03
N ILE A 85 7.53 3.82 -5.36
CA ILE A 85 8.53 4.25 -6.33
C ILE A 85 7.97 5.46 -7.07
N HIS A 86 8.72 6.56 -7.10
CA HIS A 86 8.38 7.74 -7.92
C HIS A 86 9.60 8.22 -8.70
N GLU A 87 9.64 7.92 -9.99
CA GLU A 87 10.83 8.14 -10.86
C GLU A 87 10.39 8.47 -12.29
N ASP A 88 10.90 9.56 -12.88
CA ASP A 88 10.68 9.92 -14.28
C ASP A 88 9.21 9.84 -14.76
N GLY A 89 8.26 10.21 -13.88
CA GLY A 89 6.82 10.17 -14.16
C GLY A 89 6.14 8.81 -13.95
N LEU A 90 6.90 7.78 -13.56
CA LEU A 90 6.37 6.51 -13.06
C LEU A 90 6.05 6.64 -11.57
N PHE A 91 4.86 6.22 -11.17
CA PHE A 91 4.46 6.10 -9.77
C PHE A 91 3.90 4.71 -9.50
N ILE A 92 4.52 3.97 -8.56
CA ILE A 92 4.05 2.65 -8.12
C ILE A 92 3.98 2.61 -6.60
N ALA A 93 2.81 2.38 -6.02
CA ALA A 93 2.58 2.10 -4.61
C ALA A 93 2.40 0.58 -4.39
N TYR A 94 2.99 0.04 -3.33
CA TYR A 94 2.95 -1.39 -3.02
C TYR A 94 3.10 -1.65 -1.53
N TRP A 95 2.74 -2.85 -1.08
CA TRP A 95 2.91 -3.28 0.31
C TRP A 95 4.35 -3.69 0.57
N ASP A 96 5.02 -3.04 1.52
CA ASP A 96 6.33 -3.43 2.03
C ASP A 96 6.24 -4.37 3.24
N PHE A 97 5.14 -4.30 4.00
CA PHE A 97 4.75 -5.31 4.97
C PHE A 97 3.26 -5.56 4.84
N LEU A 98 2.84 -6.82 4.97
CA LEU A 98 1.44 -7.19 4.78
C LEU A 98 1.08 -8.39 5.66
N SER A 99 0.01 -8.24 6.42
CA SER A 99 -0.66 -9.30 7.15
C SER A 99 -2.11 -9.44 6.66
N GLU A 100 -2.59 -10.68 6.61
CA GLU A 100 -3.97 -11.05 6.33
C GLU A 100 -4.66 -11.44 7.64
N TYR A 101 -5.94 -11.13 7.76
CA TYR A 101 -6.79 -11.58 8.86
C TYR A 101 -7.93 -12.45 8.34
N LEU A 102 -7.99 -13.69 8.83
CA LEU A 102 -9.07 -14.65 8.54
C LEU A 102 -9.63 -15.18 9.85
N GLU A 103 -10.93 -14.98 10.07
CA GLU A 103 -11.62 -15.43 11.30
C GLU A 103 -10.93 -14.93 12.59
N GLY A 104 -10.30 -13.75 12.53
CA GLY A 104 -9.57 -13.15 13.65
C GLY A 104 -8.14 -13.69 13.86
N HIS A 105 -7.67 -14.58 12.99
CA HIS A 105 -6.29 -15.05 12.99
C HIS A 105 -5.44 -14.27 11.99
N GLU A 106 -4.29 -13.78 12.48
CA GLU A 106 -3.30 -13.12 11.65
C GLU A 106 -2.44 -14.15 10.89
N LYS A 107 -2.22 -13.88 9.61
CA LYS A 107 -1.28 -14.58 8.74
C LYS A 107 -0.41 -13.57 8.01
N VAL A 108 0.88 -13.53 8.34
CA VAL A 108 1.83 -12.65 7.66
C VAL A 108 2.05 -13.12 6.22
N LEU A 109 1.80 -12.24 5.24
CA LEU A 109 1.96 -12.50 3.81
C LEU A 109 3.26 -11.93 3.24
N LYS A 110 3.72 -10.78 3.75
CA LYS A 110 5.02 -10.20 3.45
C LYS A 110 5.66 -9.71 4.75
N ARG A 111 6.80 -10.31 5.09
CA ARG A 111 7.54 -10.03 6.34
C ARG A 111 8.80 -9.20 6.13
N ASP A 112 9.46 -9.35 4.99
CA ASP A 112 10.76 -8.77 4.75
C ASP A 112 10.60 -7.44 4.01
N CYS A 113 11.31 -6.40 4.47
CA CYS A 113 11.39 -5.10 3.80
C CYS A 113 12.11 -5.26 2.45
N GLY A 114 11.63 -4.56 1.43
CA GLY A 114 12.21 -4.54 0.09
C GLY A 114 11.16 -4.71 -1.01
N LEU A 115 11.61 -4.51 -2.24
CA LEU A 115 10.79 -4.47 -3.43
C LEU A 115 10.36 -5.88 -3.86
N PRO A 116 9.05 -6.19 -3.86
CA PRO A 116 8.57 -7.49 -4.32
C PRO A 116 8.90 -7.73 -5.80
N ILE A 117 9.17 -8.99 -6.15
CA ILE A 117 9.53 -9.38 -7.52
C ILE A 117 8.48 -8.96 -8.57
N HIS A 118 7.20 -9.04 -8.25
CA HIS A 118 6.13 -8.65 -9.17
C HIS A 118 5.99 -7.15 -9.35
N ILE A 119 6.42 -6.35 -8.37
CA ILE A 119 6.55 -4.90 -8.50
C ILE A 119 7.81 -4.58 -9.32
N TYR A 120 8.94 -5.20 -8.99
CA TYR A 120 10.19 -5.03 -9.74
C TYR A 120 10.00 -5.32 -11.23
N ASN A 121 9.25 -6.37 -11.58
CA ASN A 121 9.02 -6.74 -12.97
C ASN A 121 8.25 -5.68 -13.78
N GLN A 122 7.45 -4.82 -13.12
CA GLN A 122 6.75 -3.70 -13.76
C GLN A 122 7.67 -2.53 -14.10
N LEU A 123 8.85 -2.45 -13.47
CA LEU A 123 9.77 -1.34 -13.68
C LEU A 123 10.42 -1.39 -15.07
N PRO A 124 10.56 -0.23 -15.74
CA PRO A 124 11.45 -0.08 -16.89
C PRO A 124 12.90 -0.41 -16.54
N ASP A 125 13.68 -0.95 -17.48
CA ASP A 125 15.07 -1.36 -17.25
C ASP A 125 15.98 -0.26 -16.64
N PRO A 126 15.89 1.02 -17.05
CA PRO A 126 16.70 2.08 -16.42
C PRO A 126 16.38 2.27 -14.93
N ILE A 127 15.12 2.05 -14.53
CA ILE A 127 14.66 2.19 -13.14
C ILE A 127 15.04 0.93 -12.35
N LYS A 128 14.90 -0.27 -12.93
CA LYS A 128 15.33 -1.54 -12.31
C LYS A 128 16.76 -1.51 -11.80
N LEU A 129 17.67 -0.88 -12.55
CA LEU A 129 19.08 -0.74 -12.15
C LEU A 129 19.25 0.03 -10.83
N LYS A 130 18.38 0.99 -10.53
CA LYS A 130 18.41 1.75 -9.26
C LYS A 130 18.00 0.89 -8.06
N TYR A 131 17.02 0.00 -8.25
CA TYR A 131 16.40 -0.79 -7.20
C TYR A 131 16.95 -2.23 -7.07
N ASN A 132 18.02 -2.56 -7.79
CA ASN A 132 18.51 -3.94 -7.85
C ASN A 132 18.95 -4.52 -6.49
N ASN A 133 19.37 -3.67 -5.56
CA ASN A 133 19.77 -4.09 -4.20
C ASN A 133 18.58 -4.24 -3.24
N GLU A 134 17.39 -3.79 -3.65
CA GLU A 134 16.17 -3.82 -2.84
C GLU A 134 15.25 -4.98 -3.26
N LEU A 135 15.58 -5.70 -4.34
CA LEU A 135 14.78 -6.81 -4.84
C LEU A 135 14.70 -7.96 -3.83
N LEU A 136 13.47 -8.31 -3.47
CA LEU A 136 13.15 -9.55 -2.78
C LEU A 136 12.84 -10.65 -3.80
N LEU A 137 13.57 -11.76 -3.67
CA LEU A 137 13.44 -12.95 -4.52
C LEU A 137 12.50 -13.99 -3.92
#